data_AF-A0A2N1P7N9-F1
#
_entry.id   AF-A0A2N1P7N9-F1
#
_cell.length_a   1.000
_cell.length_b   1.000
_cell.length_c   1.000
_cell.angle_alpha   90.00
_cell.angle_beta   90.00
_cell.angle_gamma   90.00
#
_symmetry.space_group_name_H-M   'P 1'
#
loop_
_entity.id
_entity.type
_entity.pdbx_description
1 polymer ?
#
loop_
_entity_poly.entity_id
_entity_poly.type
_entity_poly.pdbx_seq_one_letter_code
_entity_poly.pdbx_strand_id
1 'polypeptide(L)'
;MKKQIPLAITFVVGTVLVLSVFFPPIETLGEDFSLFFDIIAVFAFFLGGGNLIRVHADKIFKKRTDWGFSIVTVVAFIVMLAAGLGKLFNPGGITADVAAPGSMFQMMYDWIFNPLGATMYALLAFYVASASYRAFRAKNSDATILLVAAFIILLGRTPLGVYATSWIPESFSILQIPNLAIWIMTSPNLAGQRAIMIGIALGVVSMSLRLILGVERTHLGTDNE
;
A
#
# COMPACT_ATOMS: atom_id res chain seq x y z
N MET A 1 -39.22 -0.54 4.46
CA MET A 1 -39.11 -1.88 3.85
C MET A 1 -38.03 -1.99 2.77
N LYS A 2 -37.82 -0.99 1.89
CA LYS A 2 -36.81 -1.08 0.79
C LYS A 2 -35.35 -1.32 1.23
N LYS A 3 -34.95 -0.87 2.43
CA LYS A 3 -33.58 -1.07 2.96
C LYS A 3 -33.41 -2.27 3.90
N GLN A 4 -34.50 -2.91 4.34
CA GLN A 4 -34.43 -4.06 5.25
C GLN A 4 -33.96 -5.33 4.54
N ILE A 5 -34.37 -5.52 3.28
CA ILE A 5 -33.96 -6.68 2.48
C ILE A 5 -32.44 -6.64 2.20
N PRO A 6 -31.84 -5.54 1.70
CA PRO A 6 -30.40 -5.44 1.55
C PRO A 6 -29.63 -5.64 2.86
N LEU A 7 -30.10 -5.06 3.97
CA LEU A 7 -29.49 -5.24 5.28
C LEU A 7 -29.52 -6.70 5.76
N ALA A 8 -30.64 -7.38 5.58
CA ALA A 8 -30.76 -8.79 5.92
C ALA A 8 -29.80 -9.65 5.08
N ILE A 9 -29.66 -9.34 3.79
CA ILE A 9 -28.70 -10.01 2.91
C ILE A 9 -27.26 -9.77 3.39
N THR A 10 -26.86 -8.52 3.63
CA THR A 10 -25.52 -8.18 4.13
C THR A 10 -25.22 -8.87 5.47
N PHE A 11 -26.20 -8.91 6.37
CA PHE A 11 -26.06 -9.59 7.65
C PHE A 11 -25.84 -11.09 7.49
N VAL A 12 -26.68 -11.76 6.68
CA VAL A 12 -26.59 -13.21 6.46
C VAL A 12 -25.29 -13.57 5.75
N VAL A 13 -24.97 -12.91 4.64
CA VAL A 13 -23.74 -13.19 3.87
C VAL A 13 -22.50 -12.91 4.70
N GLY A 14 -22.44 -11.76 5.39
CA GLY A 14 -21.32 -11.42 6.26
C GLY A 14 -21.14 -12.41 7.41
N THR A 15 -22.24 -12.87 8.01
CA THR A 15 -22.18 -13.88 9.08
C THR A 15 -21.70 -15.24 8.57
N VAL A 16 -22.18 -15.68 7.41
CA VAL A 16 -21.75 -16.94 6.77
C VAL A 16 -20.25 -16.90 6.46
N LEU A 17 -19.75 -15.80 5.89
CA LEU A 17 -18.32 -15.61 5.60
C LEU A 17 -17.44 -15.62 6.85
N VAL A 18 -17.91 -15.04 7.96
CA VAL A 18 -17.17 -15.09 9.22
C VAL A 18 -17.15 -16.53 9.76
N LEU A 19 -18.28 -17.23 9.72
CA LEU A 19 -18.37 -18.61 10.22
C LEU A 19 -17.61 -19.60 9.36
N SER A 20 -17.55 -19.43 8.03
CA SER A 20 -16.84 -20.34 7.12
C SER A 20 -15.35 -20.45 7.43
N VAL A 21 -14.74 -19.40 8.01
CA VAL A 21 -13.32 -19.40 8.41
C VAL A 21 -13.06 -20.27 9.65
N PHE A 22 -14.04 -20.44 10.53
CA PHE A 22 -13.87 -21.16 11.81
C PHE A 22 -14.51 -22.56 11.81
N PHE A 23 -15.40 -22.86 10.87
CA PHE A 23 -16.19 -24.11 10.83
C PHE A 23 -15.95 -24.88 9.53
N PRO A 24 -15.18 -26.00 9.57
CA PRO A 24 -14.85 -26.79 8.38
C PRO A 24 -16.04 -27.25 7.51
N PRO A 25 -17.23 -27.60 8.06
CA PRO A 25 -18.36 -28.01 7.22
C PRO A 25 -18.95 -26.90 6.32
N ILE A 26 -18.66 -25.63 6.61
CA ILE A 26 -19.20 -24.45 5.91
C ILE A 26 -18.07 -23.78 5.08
N GLU A 27 -16.86 -24.33 5.10
CA GLU A 27 -15.70 -23.80 4.38
C GLU A 27 -15.96 -23.66 2.87
N THR A 28 -16.60 -24.66 2.26
CA THR A 28 -16.94 -24.67 0.82
C THR A 28 -17.87 -23.53 0.41
N LEU A 29 -18.82 -23.13 1.28
CA LEU A 29 -19.65 -21.95 1.04
C LEU A 29 -18.81 -20.67 1.04
N GLY A 30 -17.80 -20.59 1.91
CA GLY A 30 -16.85 -19.47 1.92
C GLY A 30 -16.01 -19.40 0.64
N GLU A 31 -15.57 -20.56 0.12
CA GLU A 31 -14.85 -20.66 -1.15
C GLU A 31 -15.73 -20.18 -2.32
N ASP A 32 -16.98 -20.64 -2.39
CA ASP A 32 -17.95 -20.23 -3.41
C ASP A 32 -18.18 -18.71 -3.39
N PHE A 33 -18.42 -18.12 -2.20
CA PHE A 33 -18.56 -16.67 -2.06
C PHE A 33 -17.29 -15.90 -2.44
N SER A 34 -16.10 -16.46 -2.15
CA SER A 34 -14.82 -15.86 -2.54
C SER A 34 -14.68 -15.84 -4.06
N LEU A 35 -15.07 -16.92 -4.75
CA LEU A 35 -15.12 -16.99 -6.21
C LEU A 35 -16.08 -15.92 -6.77
N PHE A 36 -17.28 -15.77 -6.21
CA PHE A 36 -18.20 -14.70 -6.62
C PHE A 36 -17.60 -13.30 -6.40
N PHE A 37 -16.89 -13.09 -5.29
CA PHE A 37 -16.20 -11.83 -5.03
C PHE A 37 -15.11 -11.57 -6.07
N ASP A 38 -14.31 -12.57 -6.43
CA ASP A 38 -13.29 -12.45 -7.46
C ASP A 38 -13.88 -12.13 -8.83
N ILE A 39 -15.01 -12.74 -9.20
CA ILE A 39 -15.76 -12.38 -10.42
C ILE A 39 -16.15 -10.89 -10.39
N ILE A 40 -16.72 -10.42 -9.28
CA ILE A 40 -17.10 -9.01 -9.12
C ILE A 40 -15.86 -8.10 -9.19
N ALA A 41 -14.76 -8.50 -8.57
CA ALA A 41 -13.51 -7.75 -8.56
C ALA A 41 -12.93 -7.59 -9.98
N VAL A 42 -13.02 -8.63 -10.82
CA VAL A 42 -12.64 -8.53 -12.24
C VAL A 42 -13.45 -7.43 -12.95
N PHE A 43 -14.78 -7.39 -12.80
CA PHE A 43 -15.59 -6.31 -13.36
C PHE A 43 -15.24 -4.94 -12.78
N ALA A 44 -14.91 -4.87 -11.48
CA ALA A 44 -14.47 -3.64 -10.84
C ALA A 44 -13.14 -3.14 -11.42
N PHE A 45 -12.19 -4.02 -11.75
CA PHE A 45 -10.95 -3.64 -12.44
C PHE A 45 -11.22 -3.05 -13.83
N PHE A 46 -12.13 -3.63 -14.61
CA PHE A 46 -12.56 -3.05 -15.89
C PHE A 46 -13.21 -1.67 -15.71
N LEU A 47 -14.10 -1.52 -14.73
CA LEU A 47 -14.74 -0.24 -14.42
C LEU A 47 -13.71 0.81 -13.97
N GLY A 48 -12.76 0.42 -13.11
CA GLY A 48 -11.70 1.27 -12.61
C GLY A 48 -10.76 1.76 -13.72
N GLY A 49 -10.28 0.85 -14.57
CA GLY A 49 -9.47 1.18 -15.73
C GLY A 49 -10.22 2.04 -16.74
N GLY A 50 -11.48 1.70 -17.03
CA GLY A 50 -12.35 2.47 -17.90
C GLY A 50 -12.63 3.88 -17.37
N ASN A 51 -12.82 4.03 -16.05
CA ASN A 51 -12.99 5.33 -15.41
C ASN A 51 -11.72 6.18 -15.50
N LEU A 52 -10.54 5.58 -15.28
CA LEU A 52 -9.26 6.26 -15.45
C LEU A 52 -9.11 6.80 -16.87
N ILE A 53 -9.34 5.95 -17.89
CA ILE A 53 -9.30 6.39 -19.30
C ILE A 53 -10.33 7.49 -19.54
N ARG A 54 -11.57 7.33 -19.09
CA ARG A 54 -12.64 8.33 -19.28
C ARG A 54 -12.28 9.69 -18.70
N VAL A 55 -11.80 9.74 -17.46
CA VAL A 55 -11.44 10.99 -16.78
C VAL A 55 -10.27 11.68 -17.46
N HIS A 56 -9.23 10.94 -17.81
CA HIS A 56 -8.06 11.50 -18.48
C HIS A 56 -8.34 11.86 -19.94
N ALA A 57 -9.13 11.08 -20.66
CA ALA A 57 -9.58 11.39 -22.02
C ALA A 57 -10.42 12.68 -22.04
N ASP A 58 -11.39 12.84 -21.14
CA ASP A 58 -12.19 14.08 -21.04
C ASP A 58 -11.30 15.30 -20.77
N LYS A 59 -10.29 15.13 -19.90
CA LYS A 59 -9.29 16.16 -19.59
C LYS A 59 -8.45 16.54 -20.81
N ILE A 60 -8.06 15.56 -21.64
CA ILE A 60 -7.32 15.75 -22.89
C ILE A 60 -8.18 16.45 -23.95
N PHE A 61 -9.40 15.95 -24.20
CA PHE A 61 -10.30 16.52 -25.21
C PHE A 61 -10.69 17.96 -24.89
N LYS A 62 -10.99 18.25 -23.62
CA LYS A 62 -11.34 19.60 -23.16
C LYS A 62 -10.14 20.49 -22.89
N LYS A 63 -8.89 20.01 -23.12
CA LYS A 63 -7.64 20.74 -22.89
C LYS A 63 -7.60 21.48 -21.55
N ARG A 64 -8.05 20.84 -20.47
CA ARG A 64 -8.01 21.46 -19.14
C ARG A 64 -6.57 21.60 -18.65
N THR A 65 -6.35 22.37 -17.58
CA THR A 65 -5.04 22.53 -16.94
C THR A 65 -4.37 21.17 -16.73
N ASP A 66 -3.08 21.05 -17.07
CA ASP A 66 -2.30 19.81 -16.93
C ASP A 66 -2.76 18.62 -17.80
N TRP A 67 -3.39 18.88 -18.95
CA TRP A 67 -3.81 17.83 -19.90
C TRP A 67 -2.61 17.02 -20.44
N GLY A 68 -1.44 17.63 -20.61
CA GLY A 68 -0.24 16.96 -21.10
C GLY A 68 0.17 15.75 -20.24
N PHE A 69 0.09 15.89 -18.91
CA PHE A 69 0.36 14.79 -17.99
C PHE A 69 -0.66 13.66 -18.10
N SER A 70 -1.90 13.97 -18.48
CA SER A 70 -2.95 12.95 -18.68
C SER A 70 -2.65 12.06 -19.88
N ILE A 71 -1.97 12.58 -20.92
CA ILE A 71 -1.49 11.75 -22.04
C ILE A 71 -0.47 10.74 -21.53
N VAL A 72 0.51 11.21 -20.76
CA VAL A 72 1.54 10.34 -20.18
C VAL A 72 0.91 9.24 -19.33
N THR A 73 -0.08 9.57 -18.50
CA THR A 73 -0.81 8.57 -17.68
C THR A 73 -1.53 7.54 -18.54
N VAL A 74 -2.29 7.96 -19.56
CA VAL A 74 -3.04 7.03 -20.42
C VAL A 74 -2.09 6.14 -21.23
N VAL A 75 -1.02 6.70 -21.80
CA VAL A 75 -0.02 5.93 -22.55
C VAL A 75 0.68 4.92 -21.63
N ALA A 76 1.15 5.36 -20.45
CA ALA A 76 1.79 4.46 -19.49
C ALA A 76 0.86 3.33 -19.04
N PHE A 77 -0.42 3.65 -18.77
CA PHE A 77 -1.44 2.66 -18.43
C PHE A 77 -1.62 1.63 -19.55
N ILE A 78 -1.81 2.07 -20.80
CA ILE A 78 -2.03 1.16 -21.93
C ILE A 78 -0.79 0.29 -22.20
N VAL A 79 0.42 0.87 -22.16
CA VAL A 79 1.66 0.10 -22.39
C VAL A 79 1.85 -0.94 -21.30
N MET A 80 1.66 -0.59 -20.03
CA MET A 80 1.81 -1.54 -18.92
C MET A 80 0.73 -2.62 -18.94
N LEU A 81 -0.52 -2.25 -19.27
CA LEU A 81 -1.63 -3.20 -19.43
C LEU A 81 -1.36 -4.17 -20.58
N ALA A 82 -0.90 -3.68 -21.74
CA ALA A 82 -0.56 -4.51 -22.89
C ALA A 82 0.63 -5.44 -22.60
N ALA A 83 1.66 -4.95 -21.92
CA ALA A 83 2.81 -5.76 -21.51
C ALA A 83 2.40 -6.89 -20.54
N GLY A 84 1.53 -6.59 -19.57
CA GLY A 84 1.03 -7.56 -18.59
C GLY A 84 0.08 -8.59 -19.20
N LEU A 85 -1.00 -8.15 -19.87
CA LEU A 85 -2.00 -9.04 -20.48
C LEU A 85 -1.42 -9.87 -21.63
N GLY A 86 -0.60 -9.25 -22.47
CA GLY A 86 0.03 -9.91 -23.60
C GLY A 86 1.24 -10.76 -23.23
N LYS A 87 1.72 -10.69 -21.99
CA LYS A 87 2.99 -11.28 -21.53
C LYS A 87 4.11 -11.03 -22.55
N LEU A 88 4.19 -9.79 -23.05
CA LEU A 88 5.08 -9.43 -24.15
C LEU A 88 6.54 -9.61 -23.72
N PHE A 89 7.36 -10.12 -24.65
CA PHE A 89 8.79 -10.38 -24.42
C PHE A 89 9.07 -11.22 -23.17
N ASN A 90 8.14 -12.09 -22.77
CA ASN A 90 8.37 -13.02 -21.67
C ASN A 90 9.28 -14.17 -22.16
N PRO A 91 10.45 -14.40 -21.54
CA PRO A 91 11.36 -15.47 -21.95
C PRO A 91 10.72 -16.87 -21.91
N GLY A 92 9.76 -17.10 -21.00
CA GLY A 92 9.02 -18.36 -20.93
C GLY A 92 7.70 -18.37 -21.73
N GLY A 93 7.50 -17.38 -22.61
CA GLY A 93 6.31 -17.25 -23.43
C GLY A 93 5.03 -16.93 -22.64
N ILE A 94 3.88 -17.27 -23.22
CA ILE A 94 2.56 -16.95 -22.64
C ILE A 94 2.24 -17.81 -21.41
N THR A 95 2.87 -18.98 -21.26
CA THR A 95 2.63 -19.89 -20.12
C THR A 95 3.39 -19.49 -18.87
N ALA A 96 4.48 -18.74 -19.00
CA ALA A 96 5.27 -18.28 -17.86
C ALA A 96 4.57 -17.18 -17.06
N ASP A 97 5.04 -16.96 -15.83
CA ASP A 97 4.56 -15.90 -14.95
C ASP A 97 4.72 -14.52 -15.60
N VAL A 98 3.76 -13.61 -15.39
CA VAL A 98 3.82 -12.23 -15.91
C VAL A 98 5.05 -11.50 -15.36
N ALA A 99 5.44 -11.77 -14.11
CA ALA A 99 6.59 -11.19 -13.43
C ALA A 99 7.87 -12.04 -13.60
N ALA A 100 7.94 -12.92 -14.60
CA ALA A 100 9.14 -13.69 -14.87
C ALA A 100 10.35 -12.76 -15.12
N PRO A 101 11.55 -13.11 -14.62
CA PRO A 101 12.77 -12.32 -14.85
C PRO A 101 12.99 -12.09 -16.35
N GLY A 102 13.13 -10.82 -16.74
CA GLY A 102 13.32 -10.43 -18.14
C GLY A 102 12.03 -10.25 -18.95
N SER A 103 10.83 -10.46 -18.38
CA SER A 103 9.57 -10.10 -19.05
C SER A 103 9.45 -8.58 -19.23
N MET A 104 8.71 -8.14 -20.25
CA MET A 104 8.49 -6.69 -20.46
C MET A 104 7.82 -6.04 -19.25
N PHE A 105 6.86 -6.74 -18.63
CA PHE A 105 6.20 -6.27 -17.42
C PHE A 105 7.21 -6.05 -16.28
N GLN A 106 8.05 -7.05 -16.00
CA GLN A 106 9.05 -6.95 -14.93
C GLN A 106 10.08 -5.86 -15.21
N MET A 107 10.54 -5.74 -16.46
CA MET A 107 11.46 -4.66 -16.85
C MET A 107 10.83 -3.27 -16.67
N MET A 108 9.57 -3.09 -17.06
CA MET A 108 8.86 -1.81 -16.81
C MET A 108 8.71 -1.55 -15.31
N TYR A 109 8.43 -2.58 -14.52
CA TYR A 109 8.37 -2.44 -13.06
C TYR A 109 9.72 -1.99 -12.48
N ASP A 110 10.80 -2.66 -12.86
CA ASP A 110 12.14 -2.41 -12.28
C ASP A 110 12.76 -1.09 -12.75
N TRP A 111 12.55 -0.70 -14.00
CA TRP A 111 13.20 0.46 -14.60
C TRP A 111 12.34 1.71 -14.66
N ILE A 112 11.01 1.60 -14.52
CA ILE A 112 10.10 2.74 -14.55
C ILE A 112 9.41 2.90 -13.21
N PHE A 113 8.67 1.88 -12.75
CA PHE A 113 7.85 2.01 -11.56
C PHE A 113 8.69 2.17 -10.28
N ASN A 114 9.68 1.29 -10.07
CA ASN A 114 10.55 1.32 -8.89
C ASN A 114 11.32 2.64 -8.74
N PRO A 115 12.01 3.18 -9.78
CA PRO A 115 12.69 4.47 -9.67
C PRO A 115 11.72 5.63 -9.44
N LEU A 116 10.56 5.67 -10.11
CA LEU A 116 9.55 6.70 -9.86
C LEU A 116 9.05 6.65 -8.41
N GLY A 117 8.77 5.47 -7.87
CA GLY A 117 8.45 5.28 -6.45
C GLY A 117 9.57 5.79 -5.54
N ALA A 118 10.82 5.48 -5.86
CA ALA A 118 11.99 5.96 -5.13
C ALA A 118 12.10 7.50 -5.16
N THR A 119 11.80 8.16 -6.29
CA THR A 119 11.79 9.63 -6.34
C THR A 119 10.72 10.25 -5.45
N MET A 120 9.53 9.64 -5.38
CA MET A 120 8.45 10.10 -4.48
C MET A 120 8.89 9.97 -3.02
N TYR A 121 9.48 8.85 -2.62
CA TYR A 121 10.03 8.66 -1.28
C TYR A 121 11.23 9.58 -0.98
N ALA A 122 12.10 9.84 -1.95
CA ALA A 122 13.22 10.76 -1.80
C ALA A 122 12.74 12.21 -1.59
N LEU A 123 11.73 12.66 -2.35
CA LEU A 123 11.11 13.96 -2.15
C LEU A 123 10.45 14.06 -0.78
N LEU A 124 9.69 13.03 -0.36
CA LEU A 124 9.11 12.98 0.99
C LEU A 124 10.20 13.05 2.06
N ALA A 125 11.28 12.27 1.94
CA ALA A 125 12.39 12.30 2.88
C ALA A 125 13.05 13.69 2.93
N PHE A 126 13.27 14.34 1.79
CA PHE A 126 13.82 15.69 1.71
C PHE A 126 12.89 16.72 2.38
N TYR A 127 11.60 16.70 2.08
CA TYR A 127 10.62 17.62 2.69
C TYR A 127 10.46 17.38 4.18
N VAL A 128 10.43 16.12 4.63
CA VAL A 128 10.41 15.78 6.05
C VAL A 128 11.68 16.29 6.71
N ALA A 129 12.87 16.01 6.17
CA ALA A 129 14.13 16.49 6.73
C ALA A 129 14.21 18.03 6.78
N SER A 130 13.75 18.74 5.74
CA SER A 130 13.71 20.20 5.69
C SER A 130 12.72 20.80 6.67
N ALA A 131 11.49 20.26 6.72
CA ALA A 131 10.46 20.70 7.65
C ALA A 131 10.88 20.41 9.09
N SER A 132 11.42 19.23 9.35
CA SER A 132 11.94 18.84 10.65
C SER A 132 13.15 19.69 11.02
N TYR A 133 14.12 19.98 10.15
CA TYR A 133 15.23 20.90 10.47
C TYR A 133 14.74 22.29 10.89
N ARG A 134 13.75 22.84 10.18
CA ARG A 134 13.11 24.11 10.54
C ARG A 134 12.28 24.02 11.82
N ALA A 135 11.74 22.85 12.15
CA ALA A 135 10.95 22.58 13.35
C ALA A 135 11.78 22.05 14.54
N PHE A 136 13.03 21.59 14.32
CA PHE A 136 13.97 21.00 15.27
C PHE A 136 14.66 22.10 16.08
N ARG A 137 13.85 22.99 16.67
CA ARG A 137 14.20 23.56 17.95
C ARG A 137 13.78 22.50 18.96
N ALA A 138 14.71 21.96 19.76
CA ALA A 138 14.38 21.01 20.83
C ALA A 138 13.34 21.65 21.77
N LYS A 139 12.07 21.41 21.47
CA LYS A 139 10.94 22.10 22.11
C LYS A 139 10.37 21.27 23.26
N ASN A 140 10.60 19.95 23.24
CA ASN A 140 10.23 18.99 24.26
C ASN A 140 11.16 17.76 24.25
N SER A 141 11.13 16.98 25.34
CA SER A 141 11.97 15.80 25.52
C SER A 141 11.70 14.73 24.45
N ASP A 142 10.44 14.55 24.03
CA ASP A 142 10.04 13.55 23.04
C ASP A 142 10.63 13.84 21.65
N ALA A 143 10.57 15.10 21.18
CA ALA A 143 11.18 15.47 19.90
C ALA A 143 12.71 15.31 19.92
N THR A 144 13.34 15.45 21.09
CA THR A 144 14.78 15.27 21.25
C THR A 144 15.15 13.79 21.11
N ILE A 145 14.38 12.89 21.72
CA ILE A 145 14.58 11.44 21.58
C ILE A 145 14.43 11.02 20.10
N LEU A 146 13.39 11.52 19.42
CA LEU A 146 13.16 11.24 18.00
C LEU A 146 14.28 11.81 17.11
N LEU A 147 14.78 13.01 17.42
CA LEU A 147 15.89 13.62 16.71
C LEU A 147 17.17 12.78 16.83
N VAL A 148 17.51 12.35 18.04
CA VAL A 148 18.70 11.52 18.29
C VAL A 148 18.56 10.17 17.58
N ALA A 149 17.40 9.51 17.66
CA ALA A 149 17.15 8.27 16.96
C ALA A 149 17.29 8.41 15.43
N ALA A 150 16.72 9.47 14.85
CA ALA A 150 16.83 9.76 13.42
C ALA A 150 18.28 10.01 12.99
N PHE A 151 19.05 10.75 13.80
CA PHE A 151 20.46 11.01 13.55
C PHE A 151 21.30 9.71 13.54
N ILE A 152 21.09 8.82 14.51
CA ILE A 152 21.75 7.51 14.57
C ILE A 152 21.41 6.67 13.33
N ILE A 153 20.14 6.63 12.92
CA ILE A 153 19.71 5.86 11.73
C ILE A 153 20.37 6.40 10.47
N LEU A 154 20.36 7.73 10.26
CA LEU A 154 20.95 8.37 9.09
C LEU A 154 22.45 8.08 9.00
N LEU A 155 23.18 8.21 10.11
CA LEU A 155 24.61 7.87 10.13
C LEU A 155 24.86 6.37 9.91
N GLY A 156 24.08 5.50 10.55
CA GLY A 156 24.26 4.04 10.46
C GLY A 156 23.99 3.47 9.07
N ARG A 157 23.24 4.18 8.22
CA ARG A 157 23.00 3.82 6.81
C ARG A 157 24.04 4.40 5.84
N THR A 158 25.03 5.12 6.33
CA THR A 158 26.12 5.69 5.51
C THR A 158 27.47 5.05 5.85
N PRO A 159 28.43 5.03 4.91
CA PRO A 159 29.79 4.57 5.20
C PRO A 159 30.47 5.34 6.35
N LEU A 160 30.07 6.60 6.59
CA LEU A 160 30.57 7.43 7.69
C LEU A 160 30.28 6.82 9.07
N GLY A 161 29.12 6.17 9.25
CA GLY A 161 28.79 5.51 10.51
C GLY A 161 29.76 4.37 10.85
N VAL A 162 30.20 3.63 9.83
CA VAL A 162 31.18 2.54 9.97
C VAL A 162 32.56 3.11 10.34
N TYR A 163 33.05 4.11 9.59
CA TYR A 163 34.36 4.72 9.89
C TYR A 163 34.41 5.39 11.26
N ALA A 164 33.30 6.00 11.71
CA ALA A 164 33.23 6.68 13.00
C ALA A 164 33.24 5.73 14.21
N THR A 165 32.83 4.46 14.02
CA THR A 165 32.74 3.48 15.13
C THR A 165 33.51 2.18 14.91
N SER A 166 34.39 2.14 13.91
CA SER A 166 35.27 1.00 13.64
C SER A 166 36.29 0.71 14.75
N TRP A 167 36.52 1.67 15.64
CA TRP A 167 37.42 1.56 16.80
C TRP A 167 36.76 0.88 18.02
N ILE A 168 35.44 0.63 17.98
CA ILE A 168 34.72 -0.04 19.07
C ILE A 168 34.97 -1.56 18.99
N PRO A 169 35.44 -2.21 20.08
CA PRO A 169 35.65 -3.65 20.13
C PRO A 169 34.38 -4.46 19.82
N GLU A 170 34.55 -5.64 19.22
CA GLU A 170 33.42 -6.53 18.87
C GLU A 170 32.55 -6.93 20.07
N SER A 171 33.12 -6.96 21.28
CA SER A 171 32.40 -7.20 22.53
C SER A 171 31.31 -6.16 22.83
N PHE A 172 31.44 -4.95 22.28
CA PHE A 172 30.44 -3.88 22.35
C PHE A 172 29.88 -3.53 20.96
N SER A 173 29.76 -4.54 20.09
CA SER A 173 29.22 -4.38 18.73
C SER A 173 27.87 -3.67 18.69
N ILE A 174 27.02 -3.81 19.72
CA ILE A 174 25.74 -3.11 19.80
C ILE A 174 25.88 -1.58 19.80
N LEU A 175 26.99 -1.02 20.32
CA LEU A 175 27.22 0.44 20.37
C LEU A 175 27.76 1.00 19.04
N GLN A 176 28.13 0.16 18.08
CA GLN A 176 28.48 0.61 16.74
C GLN A 176 27.25 1.25 16.09
N ILE A 177 27.43 2.44 15.51
CA ILE A 177 26.32 3.23 14.94
C ILE A 177 25.48 2.42 13.93
N PRO A 178 26.06 1.58 13.04
CA PRO A 178 25.28 0.71 12.17
C PRO A 178 24.39 -0.30 12.93
N ASN A 179 24.92 -0.92 13.99
CA ASN A 179 24.19 -1.92 14.77
C ASN A 179 23.10 -1.28 15.64
N LEU A 180 23.35 -0.09 16.20
CA LEU A 180 22.32 0.71 16.85
C LEU A 180 21.20 1.08 15.88
N ALA A 181 21.53 1.51 14.66
CA ALA A 181 20.53 1.81 13.64
C ALA A 181 19.68 0.59 13.28
N ILE A 182 20.31 -0.59 13.14
CA ILE A 182 19.59 -1.85 12.93
C ILE A 182 18.67 -2.14 14.11
N TRP A 183 19.17 -2.08 15.35
CA TRP A 183 18.37 -2.34 16.55
C TRP A 183 17.15 -1.41 16.66
N ILE A 184 17.31 -0.10 16.39
CA ILE A 184 16.19 0.85 16.35
C ILE A 184 15.17 0.45 15.28
N MET A 185 15.62 -0.01 14.11
CA MET A 185 14.73 -0.40 13.02
C MET A 185 14.00 -1.73 13.28
N THR A 186 14.67 -2.70 13.88
CA THR A 186 14.13 -4.05 14.09
C THR A 186 13.33 -4.20 15.39
N SER A 187 13.58 -3.36 16.39
CA SER A 187 12.91 -3.45 17.69
C SER A 187 11.80 -2.39 17.84
N PRO A 188 12.07 -1.11 18.16
CA PRO A 188 11.00 -0.14 18.39
C PRO A 188 10.23 0.24 17.13
N ASN A 189 10.89 0.42 15.98
CA ASN A 189 10.18 0.74 14.74
C ASN A 189 9.28 -0.43 14.28
N LEU A 190 9.79 -1.67 14.29
CA LEU A 190 8.98 -2.84 13.96
C LEU A 190 7.82 -3.04 14.93
N ALA A 191 8.05 -2.82 16.24
CA ALA A 191 6.98 -2.83 17.25
C ALA A 191 5.90 -1.78 16.95
N GLY A 192 6.30 -0.54 16.61
CA GLY A 192 5.39 0.52 16.21
C GLY A 192 4.59 0.19 14.95
N GLN A 193 5.25 -0.32 13.90
CA GLN A 193 4.58 -0.77 12.68
C GLN A 193 3.56 -1.88 12.96
N ARG A 194 3.92 -2.87 13.79
CA ARG A 194 3.00 -3.94 14.21
C ARG A 194 1.82 -3.39 15.00
N ALA A 195 2.05 -2.47 15.94
CA ALA A 195 0.97 -1.83 16.70
C ALA A 195 0.01 -1.06 15.78
N ILE A 196 0.54 -0.32 14.81
CA ILE A 196 -0.26 0.37 13.78
C ILE A 196 -1.06 -0.64 12.96
N MET A 197 -0.43 -1.70 12.44
CA MET A 197 -1.11 -2.73 11.65
C MET A 197 -2.23 -3.41 12.45
N ILE A 198 -2.00 -3.75 13.72
CA ILE A 198 -3.02 -4.30 14.61
C ILE A 198 -4.16 -3.29 14.79
N GLY A 199 -3.84 -2.01 15.02
CA GLY A 199 -4.84 -0.95 15.15
C GLY A 199 -5.70 -0.78 13.88
N ILE A 200 -5.07 -0.78 12.70
CA ILE A 200 -5.77 -0.74 11.41
C ILE A 200 -6.65 -1.97 11.24
N ALA A 201 -6.13 -3.17 11.50
CA ALA A 201 -6.88 -4.42 11.38
C ALA A 201 -8.11 -4.43 12.30
N LEU A 202 -7.96 -4.04 13.57
CA LEU A 202 -9.08 -3.89 14.50
C LEU A 202 -10.09 -2.83 14.03
N GLY A 203 -9.62 -1.71 13.46
CA GLY A 203 -10.46 -0.69 12.86
C GLY A 203 -11.29 -1.21 11.69
N VAL A 204 -10.68 -1.99 10.79
CA VAL A 204 -11.34 -2.63 9.65
C VAL A 204 -12.35 -3.68 10.13
N VAL A 205 -12.01 -4.50 11.11
CA VAL A 205 -12.94 -5.49 11.71
C VAL A 205 -14.13 -4.78 12.35
N SER A 206 -13.89 -3.70 13.10
CA SER A 206 -14.95 -2.89 13.72
C SER A 206 -15.90 -2.31 12.67
N MET A 207 -15.36 -1.70 11.60
CA MET A 207 -16.16 -1.16 10.50
C MET A 207 -16.95 -2.27 9.79
N SER A 208 -16.32 -3.40 9.50
CA SER A 208 -16.96 -4.56 8.86
C SER A 208 -18.13 -5.07 9.71
N LEU A 209 -17.95 -5.18 11.03
CA LEU A 209 -19.02 -5.59 11.94
C LEU A 209 -20.16 -4.57 11.98
N ARG A 210 -19.87 -3.26 11.98
CA ARG A 210 -20.90 -2.21 11.90
C ARG A 210 -21.72 -2.29 10.61
N LEU A 211 -21.07 -2.62 9.49
CA LEU A 211 -21.74 -2.84 8.20
C LEU A 211 -22.62 -4.10 8.24
N ILE A 212 -22.09 -5.23 8.71
CA ILE A 212 -22.82 -6.51 8.82
C ILE A 212 -24.04 -6.37 9.72
N LEU A 213 -23.88 -5.74 10.90
CA LEU A 213 -24.98 -5.49 11.84
C LEU A 213 -25.95 -4.39 11.37
N GLY A 214 -25.67 -3.71 10.25
CA GLY A 214 -26.53 -2.67 9.70
C GLY A 214 -26.59 -1.39 10.52
N VAL A 215 -25.62 -1.19 11.43
CA VAL A 215 -25.42 0.05 12.18
C VAL A 215 -24.93 1.14 11.24
N GLU A 216 -24.01 0.79 10.34
CA GLU A 216 -23.48 1.68 9.31
C GLU A 216 -24.18 1.39 7.97
N ARG A 217 -24.97 2.36 7.47
CA ARG A 217 -25.84 2.17 6.29
C ARG A 217 -25.39 2.96 5.06
N THR A 218 -24.27 3.64 5.14
CA THR A 218 -23.75 4.56 4.11
C THR A 218 -23.64 3.90 2.73
N HIS A 219 -23.33 2.60 2.67
CA HIS A 219 -23.25 1.83 1.41
C HIS A 219 -24.60 1.56 0.72
N LEU A 220 -25.75 1.78 1.38
CA LEU A 220 -27.09 1.52 0.81
C LEU A 220 -27.65 2.70 0.03
N GLY A 221 -26.83 3.73 -0.21
CA GLY A 221 -27.25 4.99 -0.78
C GLY A 221 -27.92 5.88 0.27
N THR A 222 -27.42 7.10 0.39
CA THR A 222 -28.12 8.21 1.02
C THR A 222 -29.38 8.47 0.19
N ASP A 223 -30.55 8.41 0.82
CA ASP A 223 -31.66 9.20 0.30
C ASP A 223 -31.21 10.64 0.58
N ASN A 224 -30.83 11.36 -0.48
CA ASN A 224 -31.12 12.79 -0.46
C ASN A 224 -32.63 12.87 -0.24
N GLU A 225 -33.03 13.68 0.75
CA GLU A 225 -34.43 14.12 0.87
C GLU A 225 -35.00 14.56 -0.49
#